data_AF-A0A5B8VMZ5-F1
#
_entry.id   AF-A0A5B8VMZ5-F1
#
_cell.length_a   1.000
_cell.length_b   1.000
_cell.length_c   1.000
_cell.angle_alpha   90.00
_cell.angle_beta   90.00
_cell.angle_gamma   90.00
#
_symmetry.space_group_name_H-M   'P 1'
#
loop_
_entity.id
_entity.type
_entity.pdbx_description
1 polymer ?
#
loop_
_entity_poly.entity_id
_entity_poly.type
_entity_poly.pdbx_seq_one_letter_code
_entity_poly.pdbx_strand_id
1 'polypeptide(L)'
;MIFSYFENFDKYLFLKINTVWTSPVLDAILPWWRDKNTWIPLYIFLALFAFINFGKKALPWFLFVLATVAIMDQLSSHFLKEYFDRVRPCNDVVMRLKERFLVRHRPQSGSFPSSHASNHFALALFSF
;
A
#
# COMPACT_ATOMS: atom_id res chain seq x y z
N MET A 1 1.24 -26.62 -11.27
CA MET A 1 -0.04 -26.45 -11.99
C MET A 1 -0.96 -25.44 -11.31
N ILE A 2 -1.23 -25.54 -9.99
CA ILE A 2 -2.06 -24.57 -9.25
C ILE A 2 -1.38 -23.20 -9.07
N PHE A 3 -0.12 -23.15 -8.64
CA PHE A 3 0.60 -21.86 -8.46
C PHE A 3 0.73 -21.06 -9.75
N SER A 4 1.07 -21.72 -10.85
CA SER A 4 1.12 -21.11 -12.19
C SER A 4 -0.24 -20.58 -12.65
N TYR A 5 -1.33 -21.21 -12.26
CA TYR A 5 -2.68 -20.71 -12.56
C TYR A 5 -2.94 -19.39 -11.85
N PHE A 6 -2.66 -19.31 -10.53
CA PHE A 6 -2.83 -18.07 -9.77
C PHE A 6 -1.91 -16.95 -10.25
N GLU A 7 -0.66 -17.26 -10.60
CA GLU A 7 0.26 -16.26 -11.13
C GLU A 7 -0.23 -15.70 -12.47
N ASN A 8 -0.66 -16.56 -13.39
CA ASN A 8 -1.19 -16.12 -14.68
C ASN A 8 -2.49 -15.32 -14.51
N PHE A 9 -3.35 -15.73 -13.59
CA PHE A 9 -4.57 -15.00 -13.28
C PHE A 9 -4.29 -13.61 -12.69
N ASP A 10 -3.34 -13.50 -11.75
CA ASP A 10 -2.90 -12.22 -11.17
C ASP A 10 -2.33 -11.29 -12.25
N LYS A 11 -1.46 -11.81 -13.13
CA LYS A 11 -0.88 -11.07 -14.26
C LYS A 11 -1.97 -10.60 -15.25
N TYR A 12 -2.92 -11.47 -15.58
CA TYR A 12 -4.05 -11.15 -16.44
C TYR A 12 -4.92 -10.04 -15.84
N LEU A 13 -5.28 -10.18 -14.56
CA LEU A 13 -6.10 -9.21 -13.85
C LEU A 13 -5.40 -7.85 -13.72
N PHE A 14 -4.11 -7.85 -13.39
CA PHE A 14 -3.29 -6.64 -13.36
C PHE A 14 -3.36 -5.91 -14.71
N LEU A 15 -3.10 -6.59 -15.83
CA LEU A 15 -3.14 -5.95 -17.15
C LEU A 15 -4.55 -5.46 -17.50
N LYS A 16 -5.61 -6.20 -17.15
CA LYS A 16 -6.99 -5.74 -17.35
C LYS A 16 -7.28 -4.44 -16.61
N ILE A 17 -6.95 -4.36 -15.32
CA ILE A 17 -7.14 -3.15 -14.51
C ILE A 17 -6.26 -2.00 -15.04
N ASN A 18 -4.99 -2.29 -15.31
CA ASN A 18 -3.99 -1.27 -15.62
C ASN A 18 -4.09 -0.72 -17.05
N THR A 19 -4.61 -1.49 -18.01
CA THR A 19 -4.63 -1.10 -19.44
C THR A 19 -6.01 -0.96 -20.04
N VAL A 20 -7.02 -1.71 -19.56
CA VAL A 20 -8.36 -1.74 -20.17
C VAL A 20 -9.37 -1.00 -19.29
N TRP A 21 -9.45 -1.32 -18.01
CA TRP A 21 -10.40 -0.71 -17.07
C TRP A 21 -9.87 0.59 -16.47
N THR A 22 -9.56 1.51 -17.36
CA THR A 22 -8.98 2.81 -16.99
C THR A 22 -9.95 3.93 -17.24
N SER A 23 -9.81 5.00 -16.46
CA SER A 23 -10.62 6.21 -16.57
C SER A 23 -9.70 7.41 -16.43
N PRO A 24 -9.74 8.42 -17.32
CA PRO A 24 -8.89 9.60 -17.22
C PRO A 24 -9.02 10.32 -15.87
N VAL A 25 -10.21 10.31 -15.27
CA VAL A 25 -10.46 10.90 -13.95
C VAL A 25 -9.75 10.10 -12.86
N LEU A 26 -9.84 8.77 -12.89
CA LEU A 26 -9.15 7.93 -11.91
C LEU A 26 -7.64 7.96 -12.09
N ASP A 27 -7.16 8.01 -13.33
CA ASP A 27 -5.73 8.13 -13.65
C ASP A 27 -5.14 9.46 -13.13
N ALA A 28 -5.95 10.52 -13.06
CA ALA A 28 -5.55 11.78 -12.46
C ALA A 28 -5.58 11.77 -10.93
N ILE A 29 -6.50 11.04 -10.30
CA ILE A 29 -6.74 11.06 -8.84
C ILE A 29 -5.91 10.01 -8.10
N LEU A 30 -5.90 8.76 -8.57
CA LEU A 30 -5.31 7.63 -7.86
C LEU A 30 -3.81 7.76 -7.55
N PRO A 31 -2.97 8.38 -8.43
CA PRO A 31 -1.56 8.61 -8.09
C PRO A 31 -1.39 9.51 -6.86
N TRP A 32 -2.24 10.53 -6.69
CA TRP A 32 -2.23 11.40 -5.51
C TRP A 32 -2.81 10.69 -4.30
N TRP A 33 -3.90 9.94 -4.48
CA TRP A 33 -4.54 9.17 -3.41
C TRP A 33 -3.59 8.15 -2.77
N ARG A 34 -2.71 7.55 -3.57
CA ARG A 34 -1.73 6.57 -3.10
C ARG A 34 -0.56 7.21 -2.35
N ASP A 35 -0.24 8.47 -2.60
CA ASP A 35 0.93 9.11 -2.02
C ASP A 35 0.73 9.35 -0.52
N LYS A 36 1.69 8.91 0.30
CA LYS A 36 1.61 9.03 1.76
C LYS A 36 1.51 10.49 2.23
N ASN A 37 2.08 11.44 1.48
CA ASN A 37 2.09 12.85 1.86
C ASN A 37 0.70 13.49 1.71
N THR A 38 -0.12 12.98 0.78
CA THR A 38 -1.51 13.43 0.59
C THR A 38 -2.34 13.26 1.88
N TRP A 39 -2.00 12.29 2.72
CA TRP A 39 -2.74 11.96 3.95
C TRP A 39 -2.24 12.69 5.20
N ILE A 40 -1.17 13.49 5.10
CA ILE A 40 -0.65 14.28 6.23
C ILE A 40 -1.75 15.14 6.88
N PRO A 41 -2.59 15.89 6.13
CA PRO A 41 -3.67 16.68 6.73
C PRO A 41 -4.66 15.83 7.53
N LEU A 42 -5.01 14.63 7.04
CA LEU A 42 -5.88 13.71 7.77
C LEU A 42 -5.22 13.25 9.08
N TYR A 43 -3.95 12.88 9.04
CA TYR A 43 -3.23 12.45 10.26
C TYR A 43 -3.10 13.57 11.28
N ILE A 44 -2.88 14.81 10.84
CA ILE A 44 -2.91 15.99 11.71
C ILE A 44 -4.31 16.17 12.31
N PHE A 45 -5.36 16.08 11.50
CA PHE A 45 -6.74 16.18 11.98
C PHE A 45 -7.07 15.11 13.02
N LEU A 46 -6.78 13.84 12.74
CA LEU A 46 -6.98 12.75 13.70
C LEU A 46 -6.17 12.97 14.97
N ALA A 47 -4.95 13.50 14.83
CA ALA A 47 -4.11 13.78 15.97
C ALA A 47 -4.73 14.84 16.89
N LEU A 48 -5.10 15.98 16.30
CA LEU A 48 -5.76 17.08 17.00
C LEU A 48 -7.10 16.64 17.59
N PHE A 49 -7.91 15.91 16.83
CA PHE A 49 -9.20 15.39 17.28
C PHE A 49 -9.04 14.52 18.53
N ALA A 50 -8.08 13.59 18.54
CA ALA A 50 -7.84 12.75 19.72
C ALA A 50 -7.35 13.57 20.92
N PHE A 51 -6.40 14.50 20.74
CA PHE A 51 -5.87 15.31 21.85
C PHE A 51 -6.88 16.33 22.39
N ILE A 52 -7.71 16.94 21.53
CA ILE A 52 -8.73 17.90 21.97
C ILE A 52 -9.81 17.20 22.81
N ASN A 53 -10.24 15.99 22.40
CA ASN A 53 -11.33 15.28 23.08
C ASN A 53 -10.85 14.48 24.30
N PHE A 54 -9.65 13.91 24.27
CA PHE A 54 -9.17 13.00 25.32
C PHE A 54 -7.93 13.51 26.06
N GLY A 55 -7.34 14.63 25.65
CA GLY A 55 -6.14 15.20 26.28
C GLY A 55 -4.98 14.21 26.30
N LYS A 56 -4.26 14.15 27.43
CA LYS A 56 -3.14 13.21 27.63
C LYS A 56 -3.58 11.74 27.60
N LYS A 57 -4.88 11.43 27.76
CA LYS A 57 -5.37 10.04 27.67
C LYS A 57 -5.33 9.49 26.25
N ALA A 58 -5.13 10.34 25.23
CA ALA A 58 -4.89 9.90 23.86
C ALA A 58 -3.47 9.34 23.66
N LEU A 59 -2.52 9.62 24.56
CA LEU A 59 -1.11 9.26 24.36
C LEU A 59 -0.88 7.74 24.21
N PRO A 60 -1.50 6.86 25.02
CA PRO A 60 -1.41 5.42 24.80
C PRO A 60 -1.97 5.01 23.43
N TRP A 61 -3.07 5.61 22.99
CA TRP A 61 -3.67 5.31 21.68
C TRP A 61 -2.69 5.62 20.54
N PHE A 62 -2.02 6.79 20.53
CA PHE A 62 -0.98 7.08 19.54
C PHE A 62 0.19 6.11 19.60
N LEU A 63 0.61 5.73 20.81
CA LEU A 63 1.70 4.77 20.97
C LEU A 63 1.34 3.41 20.33
N PHE A 64 0.12 2.94 20.49
CA PHE A 64 -0.36 1.71 19.86
C PHE A 64 -0.59 1.85 18.35
N VAL A 65 -1.03 3.02 17.85
CA VAL A 65 -1.07 3.32 16.41
C VAL A 65 0.33 3.19 15.81
N LEU A 66 1.31 3.86 16.41
CA LEU A 66 2.70 3.83 15.94
C LEU A 66 3.29 2.43 16.02
N ALA A 67 3.03 1.70 17.11
CA ALA A 67 3.46 0.31 17.26
C ALA A 67 2.84 -0.59 16.17
N THR A 68 1.54 -0.45 15.92
CA THR A 68 0.84 -1.22 14.87
C THR A 68 1.45 -1.00 13.50
N VAL A 69 1.67 0.27 13.13
CA VAL A 69 2.30 0.61 11.83
C VAL A 69 3.73 0.10 11.77
N ALA A 70 4.52 0.25 12.84
CA ALA A 70 5.92 -0.22 12.87
C ALA A 70 6.01 -1.74 12.75
N ILE A 71 5.17 -2.49 13.48
CA ILE A 71 5.14 -3.96 13.43
C ILE A 71 4.72 -4.41 12.03
N MET A 72 3.67 -3.82 11.45
CA MET A 72 3.22 -4.19 10.11
C MET A 72 4.22 -3.81 9.02
N ASP A 73 4.90 -2.68 9.13
CA ASP A 73 5.92 -2.30 8.17
C ASP A 73 7.12 -3.24 8.27
N GLN A 74 7.60 -3.56 9.48
CA GLN A 74 8.72 -4.48 9.65
C GLN A 74 8.38 -5.88 9.14
N LEU A 75 7.20 -6.38 9.47
CA LEU A 75 6.74 -7.70 9.04
C LEU A 75 6.55 -7.76 7.52
N SER A 76 5.90 -6.75 6.93
CA SER A 76 5.63 -6.74 5.48
C SER A 76 6.86 -6.40 4.65
N SER A 77 7.62 -5.38 5.03
CA SER A 77 8.70 -4.80 4.21
C SER A 77 9.99 -5.59 4.27
N HIS A 78 10.34 -6.14 5.44
CA HIS A 78 11.61 -6.81 5.68
C HIS A 78 11.44 -8.32 5.75
N PHE A 79 10.47 -8.82 6.53
CA PHE A 79 10.36 -10.26 6.71
C PHE A 79 9.69 -10.94 5.51
N LEU A 80 8.43 -10.58 5.22
CA LEU A 80 7.64 -11.30 4.21
C LEU A 80 8.13 -11.03 2.79
N LYS A 81 8.52 -9.80 2.47
CA LYS A 81 9.01 -9.47 1.12
C LYS A 81 10.31 -10.16 0.76
N GLU A 82 11.24 -10.29 1.71
CA GLU A 82 12.49 -11.03 1.49
C GLU A 82 12.22 -12.53 1.43
N TYR A 83 11.30 -13.05 2.26
CA TYR A 83 10.92 -14.45 2.26
C TYR A 83 10.29 -14.91 0.93
N PHE A 84 9.38 -14.12 0.36
CA PHE A 84 8.70 -14.47 -0.89
C PHE A 84 9.44 -14.02 -2.15
N ASP A 85 10.30 -13.01 -2.05
CA ASP A 85 11.08 -12.38 -3.13
C ASP A 85 10.34 -12.23 -4.47
N ARG A 86 9.04 -11.91 -4.40
CA ARG A 86 8.19 -11.89 -5.58
C ARG A 86 8.48 -10.65 -6.42
N VAL A 87 8.91 -10.82 -7.67
CA VAL A 87 9.17 -9.71 -8.61
C VAL A 87 7.90 -8.88 -8.85
N ARG A 88 8.03 -7.54 -8.87
CA ARG A 88 6.93 -6.61 -9.21
C ARG A 88 6.62 -6.63 -10.72
N PRO A 89 5.37 -6.39 -11.13
CA PRO A 89 5.02 -6.23 -12.54
C PRO A 89 5.90 -5.19 -13.27
N CYS A 90 6.23 -4.09 -12.60
CA CYS A 90 7.07 -3.03 -13.17
C CYS A 90 8.56 -3.39 -13.33
N ASN A 91 9.01 -4.48 -12.69
CA ASN A 91 10.38 -4.97 -12.75
C ASN A 91 10.52 -6.22 -13.65
N ASP A 92 9.43 -6.94 -13.90
CA ASP A 92 9.38 -8.06 -14.84
C ASP A 92 9.52 -7.57 -16.30
N VAL A 93 10.38 -8.23 -17.08
CA VAL A 93 10.74 -7.82 -18.45
C VAL A 93 9.54 -7.84 -19.40
N VAL A 94 8.65 -8.83 -19.27
CA VAL A 94 7.51 -9.01 -20.17
C VAL A 94 6.36 -8.09 -19.74
N MET A 95 6.09 -7.99 -18.45
CA MET A 95 4.99 -7.19 -17.92
C MET A 95 5.27 -5.69 -18.09
N ARG A 96 6.52 -5.25 -17.90
CA ARG A 96 6.93 -3.85 -18.09
C ARG A 96 6.63 -3.33 -19.50
N LEU A 97 6.72 -4.19 -20.52
CA LEU A 97 6.44 -3.80 -21.91
C LEU A 97 4.94 -3.59 -22.18
N LYS A 98 4.07 -4.08 -21.30
CA LYS A 98 2.60 -4.07 -21.46
C LYS A 98 1.90 -3.12 -20.49
N GLU A 99 2.55 -2.76 -19.39
CA GLU A 99 1.95 -1.93 -18.35
C GLU A 99 1.89 -0.44 -18.73
N ARG A 100 0.87 0.24 -18.23
CA ARG A 100 0.79 1.70 -18.13
C ARG A 100 1.34 2.15 -16.79
N PHE A 101 2.45 2.87 -16.81
CA PHE A 101 3.13 3.33 -15.61
C PHE A 101 2.77 4.79 -15.27
N LEU A 102 1.97 4.99 -14.21
CA LEU A 102 1.43 6.31 -13.82
C LEU A 102 2.11 6.94 -12.59
N VAL A 103 3.01 6.21 -11.92
CA VAL A 103 3.67 6.67 -10.69
C VAL A 103 5.08 7.19 -10.95
N ARG A 104 5.64 7.99 -10.03
CA ARG A 104 6.95 8.64 -10.20
C ARG A 104 8.16 7.73 -9.99
N HIS A 105 8.00 6.62 -9.26
CA HIS A 105 9.11 5.77 -8.83
C HIS A 105 8.79 4.28 -8.99
N ARG A 106 9.80 3.51 -9.42
CA ARG A 106 9.77 2.04 -9.55
C ARG A 106 10.51 1.40 -8.37
N PRO A 107 9.80 0.89 -7.36
CA PRO A 107 10.46 0.30 -6.22
C PRO A 107 11.08 -1.05 -6.58
N GLN A 108 12.25 -1.35 -6.00
CA GLN A 108 13.03 -2.55 -6.32
C GLN A 108 12.83 -3.73 -5.34
N SER A 109 12.23 -3.50 -4.16
CA SER A 109 11.95 -4.57 -3.17
C SER A 109 10.91 -5.61 -3.62
N GLY A 110 10.66 -6.65 -2.82
CA GLY A 110 9.62 -7.65 -3.11
C GLY A 110 8.20 -7.06 -3.26
N SER A 111 7.37 -7.66 -4.10
CA SER A 111 6.00 -7.20 -4.41
C SER A 111 4.94 -7.66 -3.40
N PHE A 112 5.20 -8.74 -2.66
CA PHE A 112 4.23 -9.38 -1.79
C PHE A 112 4.72 -9.47 -0.34
N PRO A 113 3.89 -9.05 0.64
CA PRO A 113 2.66 -8.28 0.48
C PRO A 113 2.94 -6.80 0.16
N SER A 114 1.89 -6.06 -0.19
CA SER A 114 2.00 -4.61 -0.38
C SER A 114 2.03 -3.90 0.98
N SER A 115 3.20 -3.38 1.39
CA SER A 115 3.34 -2.67 2.67
C SER A 115 2.40 -1.46 2.80
N HIS A 116 2.12 -0.74 1.71
CA HIS A 116 1.13 0.35 1.76
C HIS A 116 -0.26 -0.20 2.12
N ALA A 117 -0.70 -1.28 1.46
CA ALA A 117 -2.01 -1.87 1.76
C ALA A 117 -2.06 -2.43 3.19
N SER A 118 -1.00 -3.13 3.62
CA SER A 118 -0.89 -3.68 4.98
C SER A 118 -0.95 -2.60 6.05
N ASN A 119 -0.17 -1.52 5.92
CA ASN A 119 -0.11 -0.45 6.93
C ASN A 119 -1.44 0.31 7.01
N HIS A 120 -2.05 0.68 5.87
CA HIS A 120 -3.34 1.38 5.87
C HIS A 120 -4.47 0.52 6.44
N PHE A 121 -4.51 -0.77 6.11
CA PHE A 121 -5.53 -1.67 6.62
C PHE A 121 -5.37 -1.94 8.12
N ALA A 122 -4.15 -2.12 8.60
CA ALA A 122 -3.87 -2.29 10.02
C ALA A 122 -4.22 -1.04 10.84
N LEU A 123 -3.91 0.15 10.32
CA LEU A 123 -4.31 1.40 10.94
C LEU A 123 -5.84 1.54 11.02
N ALA A 124 -6.54 1.20 9.93
CA ALA A 124 -8.00 1.22 9.90
C ALA A 124 -8.58 0.26 10.95
N LEU A 125 -8.15 -1.00 10.97
CA LEU A 125 -8.64 -1.99 11.95
C LEU A 125 -8.30 -1.63 13.41
N PHE A 126 -7.16 -1.00 13.66
CA PHE A 126 -6.82 -0.58 15.02
C PHE A 126 -7.70 0.59 15.51
N SER A 127 -8.14 1.45 14.58
CA SER A 127 -8.83 2.70 14.90
C SER A 127 -10.36 2.56 15.00
N PHE A 128 -10.93 1.40 14.65
CA PHE A 128 -12.36 1.08 14.70
C PHE A 128 -12.61 -0.12 15.60
#